data_AF-A0AAN6JP13-F1
#
_entry.id   AF-A0AAN6JP13-F1
#
_cell.length_a   1.000
_cell.length_b   1.000
_cell.length_c   1.000
_cell.angle_alpha   90.00
_cell.angle_beta   90.00
_cell.angle_gamma   90.00
#
_symmetry.space_group_name_H-M   'P 1'
#
loop_
_entity.id
_entity.type
_entity.pdbx_description
1 polymer ?
#
loop_
_entity_poly.entity_id
_entity_poly.type
_entity_poly.pdbx_seq_one_letter_code
_entity_poly.pdbx_strand_id
1 'polypeptide(L)'
;MSEHKDRSSPASSSVSEDEVEQATQAASIPSHDASGVSASSLGTLTVTNAHQSNADLLQSWTRYRAAVLSGLTLTEDACPICDALELPAGHSPSHCPQGGLDFQSQVDFRKSIHNQWGYGQACFFCNLPQDICGRRNDEKTCDLSKYKDTVKIIIMFLTLNRSQLEQAVEYARLINPSYNPGLPHGPSEMGDWRQLEYFLGRPTYMIFQAVAMVLIRFAGKI
;
A
#
# COMPACT_ATOMS: atom_id res chain seq x y z
N MET A 1 -0.83 57.31 -7.20
CA MET A 1 -0.81 57.82 -8.59
C MET A 1 0.51 57.42 -9.21
N SER A 2 0.53 56.32 -9.95
CA SER A 2 1.60 55.93 -10.87
C SER A 2 0.93 55.15 -12.00
N GLU A 3 1.13 55.64 -13.22
CA GLU A 3 0.56 55.17 -14.47
C GLU A 3 1.39 54.04 -15.10
N HIS A 4 0.80 53.47 -16.18
CA HIS A 4 1.35 52.59 -17.21
C HIS A 4 1.27 51.08 -16.89
N LYS A 5 0.83 50.19 -17.79
CA LYS A 5 0.80 50.26 -19.27
C LYS A 5 -0.13 49.18 -19.83
N ASP A 6 -1.01 49.56 -20.75
CA ASP A 6 -1.66 48.67 -21.70
C ASP A 6 -0.64 48.09 -22.70
N ARG A 7 -0.83 46.81 -23.09
CA ARG A 7 -0.47 46.34 -24.43
C ARG A 7 -1.28 45.09 -24.80
N SER A 8 -2.06 45.25 -25.87
CA SER A 8 -2.86 44.23 -26.53
C SER A 8 -2.14 43.59 -27.73
N SER A 9 -2.55 42.35 -28.05
CA SER A 9 -2.67 41.73 -29.40
C SER A 9 -1.41 41.19 -30.11
N PRO A 10 -1.51 40.33 -31.17
CA PRO A 10 -2.58 39.38 -31.62
C PRO A 10 -2.08 37.96 -32.11
N ALA A 11 -3.05 37.07 -32.44
CA ALA A 11 -3.21 36.09 -33.57
C ALA A 11 -1.98 35.38 -34.25
N SER A 12 -2.00 34.21 -34.91
CA SER A 12 -3.00 33.44 -35.71
C SER A 12 -2.45 32.03 -36.10
N SER A 13 -3.34 31.14 -36.57
CA SER A 13 -3.19 30.15 -37.69
C SER A 13 -2.27 28.93 -37.52
N SER A 14 -2.76 27.68 -37.47
CA SER A 14 -3.39 26.81 -38.51
C SER A 14 -2.45 26.35 -39.63
N VAL A 15 -2.10 25.06 -39.64
CA VAL A 15 -1.76 24.30 -40.86
C VAL A 15 -2.30 22.87 -40.71
N SER A 16 -3.11 22.48 -41.67
CA SER A 16 -3.58 21.12 -41.99
C SER A 16 -2.87 20.68 -43.28
N GLU A 17 -2.80 19.38 -43.53
CA GLU A 17 -2.74 18.64 -44.82
C GLU A 17 -2.11 17.25 -44.50
N ASP A 18 -2.86 16.15 -44.54
CA ASP A 18 -3.24 15.32 -45.72
C ASP A 18 -2.00 14.68 -46.38
N GLU A 19 -1.92 13.43 -46.82
CA GLU A 19 -2.81 12.26 -46.94
C GLU A 19 -1.92 11.09 -47.50
N VAL A 20 -2.30 9.82 -47.23
CA VAL A 20 -2.36 8.67 -48.20
C VAL A 20 -1.01 8.11 -48.75
N GLU A 21 -0.72 6.81 -48.93
CA GLU A 21 -1.49 5.67 -49.45
C GLU A 21 -0.87 4.28 -49.11
N GLN A 22 -1.66 3.27 -49.46
CA GLN A 22 -1.73 1.82 -49.23
C GLN A 22 -0.61 0.94 -49.81
N ALA A 23 -0.60 -0.35 -49.41
CA ALA A 23 -0.77 -1.50 -50.33
C ALA A 23 -0.88 -2.89 -49.62
N THR A 24 -2.03 -3.57 -49.82
CA THR A 24 -2.28 -5.01 -50.17
C THR A 24 -1.65 -6.17 -49.37
N GLN A 25 -2.16 -7.42 -49.25
CA GLN A 25 -3.31 -8.27 -49.70
C GLN A 25 -3.26 -9.59 -48.87
N ALA A 26 -4.37 -10.11 -48.31
CA ALA A 26 -5.24 -11.24 -48.75
C ALA A 26 -4.81 -12.71 -48.42
N ALA A 27 -5.70 -13.45 -47.72
CA ALA A 27 -6.14 -14.87 -47.90
C ALA A 27 -6.64 -15.48 -46.54
N SER A 28 -7.96 -15.70 -46.29
CA SER A 28 -8.78 -16.95 -46.44
C SER A 28 -8.40 -18.08 -45.44
N ILE A 29 -9.22 -18.88 -44.71
CA ILE A 29 -10.56 -19.51 -44.85
C ILE A 29 -11.07 -19.94 -43.40
N PRO A 30 -12.03 -20.88 -43.17
CA PRO A 30 -13.41 -20.73 -42.67
C PRO A 30 -13.68 -21.10 -41.19
N SER A 31 -14.90 -20.81 -40.74
CA SER A 31 -15.53 -21.23 -39.48
C SER A 31 -15.59 -22.74 -39.27
N HIS A 32 -15.28 -23.19 -38.06
CA HIS A 32 -15.79 -24.44 -37.48
C HIS A 32 -16.10 -24.22 -36.00
N ASP A 33 -17.32 -24.59 -35.60
CA ASP A 33 -17.79 -24.73 -34.23
C ASP A 33 -16.84 -25.58 -33.38
N ALA A 34 -16.46 -25.07 -32.20
CA ALA A 34 -16.14 -25.90 -31.06
C ALA A 34 -16.29 -25.08 -29.77
N SER A 35 -17.40 -25.35 -29.08
CA SER A 35 -17.52 -25.37 -27.62
C SER A 35 -16.77 -24.29 -26.84
N GLY A 36 -17.54 -23.28 -26.43
CA GLY A 36 -17.20 -22.45 -25.29
C GLY A 36 -16.92 -23.31 -24.06
N VAL A 37 -15.65 -23.34 -23.66
CA VAL A 37 -15.24 -23.73 -22.31
C VAL A 37 -14.50 -22.53 -21.74
N SER A 38 -15.15 -21.88 -20.78
CA SER A 38 -14.67 -20.72 -20.04
C SER A 38 -13.22 -20.89 -19.57
N ALA A 39 -12.30 -20.18 -20.23
CA ALA A 39 -10.90 -20.06 -19.83
C ALA A 39 -10.71 -19.20 -18.55
N SER A 40 -11.79 -18.70 -17.94
CA SER A 40 -11.74 -17.82 -16.78
C SER A 40 -11.58 -18.53 -15.43
N SER A 41 -11.59 -19.88 -15.39
CA SER A 41 -11.53 -20.62 -14.12
C SER A 41 -10.13 -21.11 -13.74
N LEU A 42 -9.23 -21.29 -14.71
CA LEU A 42 -7.87 -21.81 -14.45
C LEU A 42 -6.92 -20.77 -13.84
N GLY A 43 -7.04 -19.50 -14.27
CA GLY A 43 -6.22 -18.40 -13.73
C GLY A 43 -6.53 -18.15 -12.26
N THR A 44 -7.83 -18.09 -11.91
CA THR A 44 -8.28 -17.83 -10.54
C THR A 44 -7.88 -18.95 -9.57
N LEU A 45 -8.00 -20.23 -9.98
CA LEU A 45 -7.64 -21.37 -9.14
C LEU A 45 -6.12 -21.48 -8.89
N THR A 46 -5.29 -21.12 -9.87
CA THR A 46 -3.82 -21.20 -9.73
C THR A 46 -3.30 -20.08 -8.83
N VAL A 47 -3.86 -18.88 -8.99
CA VAL A 47 -3.53 -17.70 -8.18
C VAL A 47 -3.97 -17.91 -6.73
N THR A 48 -5.20 -18.37 -6.47
CA THR A 48 -5.67 -18.63 -5.09
C THR A 48 -4.85 -19.71 -4.38
N ASN A 49 -4.48 -20.79 -5.08
CA ASN A 49 -3.64 -21.85 -4.50
C ASN A 49 -2.22 -21.36 -4.16
N ALA A 50 -1.62 -20.49 -4.99
CA ALA A 50 -0.31 -19.91 -4.72
C ALA A 50 -0.34 -18.97 -3.51
N HIS A 51 -1.35 -18.09 -3.42
CA HIS A 51 -1.53 -17.20 -2.26
C HIS A 51 -1.75 -17.99 -0.97
N GLN A 52 -2.57 -19.06 -1.00
CA GLN A 52 -2.81 -19.90 0.17
C GLN A 52 -1.52 -20.60 0.63
N SER A 53 -0.74 -21.15 -0.31
CA SER A 53 0.53 -21.82 0.00
C SER A 53 1.56 -20.87 0.61
N ASN A 54 1.61 -19.62 0.14
CA ASN A 54 2.49 -18.59 0.72
C ASN A 54 1.97 -18.11 2.09
N ALA A 55 0.65 -18.00 2.27
CA ALA A 55 0.03 -17.65 3.55
C ALA A 55 0.32 -18.70 4.64
N ASP A 56 0.31 -20.00 4.30
CA ASP A 56 0.68 -21.07 5.23
C ASP A 56 2.12 -20.91 5.74
N LEU A 57 3.05 -20.45 4.88
CA LEU A 57 4.41 -20.16 5.30
C LEU A 57 4.49 -18.97 6.26
N LEU A 58 3.55 -18.02 6.16
CA LEU A 58 3.48 -16.83 7.00
C LEU A 58 2.81 -17.08 8.36
N GLN A 59 2.27 -18.28 8.62
CA GLN A 59 1.81 -18.68 9.96
C GLN A 59 2.97 -18.88 10.95
N SER A 60 4.22 -18.95 10.46
CA SER A 60 5.41 -18.91 11.31
C SER A 60 5.80 -17.46 11.64
N TRP A 61 5.89 -17.13 12.93
CA TRP A 61 6.34 -15.80 13.37
C TRP A 61 7.66 -15.35 12.71
N THR A 62 8.65 -16.24 12.64
CA THR A 62 9.96 -15.94 12.04
C THR A 62 9.83 -15.56 10.57
N ARG A 63 9.00 -16.30 9.81
CA ARG A 63 8.78 -16.06 8.38
C ARG A 63 7.95 -14.79 8.15
N TYR A 64 6.90 -14.61 8.94
CA TYR A 64 6.08 -13.40 8.94
C TYR A 64 6.93 -12.15 9.17
N ARG A 65 7.73 -12.15 10.26
CA ARG A 65 8.63 -11.04 10.58
C ARG A 65 9.64 -10.79 9.46
N ALA A 66 10.25 -11.83 8.90
CA ALA A 66 11.19 -11.69 7.79
C ALA A 66 10.53 -11.07 6.54
N ALA A 67 9.31 -11.49 6.20
CA ALA A 67 8.57 -10.96 5.06
C ALA A 67 8.19 -9.48 5.26
N VAL A 68 7.73 -9.10 6.45
CA VAL A 68 7.47 -7.70 6.81
C VAL A 68 8.73 -6.84 6.66
N LEU A 69 9.84 -7.29 7.23
CA LEU A 69 11.11 -6.55 7.15
C LEU A 69 11.60 -6.43 5.71
N SER A 70 11.45 -7.49 4.90
CA SER A 70 11.77 -7.44 3.47
C SER A 70 10.95 -6.36 2.75
N GLY A 71 9.63 -6.31 2.96
CA GLY A 71 8.79 -5.27 2.38
C GLY A 71 9.17 -3.87 2.85
N LEU A 72 9.49 -3.72 4.13
CA LEU A 72 9.94 -2.46 4.71
C LEU A 72 11.23 -1.94 4.04
N THR A 73 12.19 -2.83 3.76
CA THR A 73 13.44 -2.43 3.09
C THR A 73 13.24 -1.91 1.66
N LEU A 74 12.21 -2.38 0.96
CA LEU A 74 11.90 -1.88 -0.38
C LEU A 74 11.33 -0.46 -0.36
N THR A 75 10.84 0.02 0.80
CA THR A 75 10.22 1.34 0.87
C THR A 75 11.22 2.50 0.90
N GLU A 76 12.52 2.23 0.87
CA GLU A 76 13.53 3.29 0.73
C GLU A 76 13.43 3.94 -0.65
N ASP A 77 13.25 3.10 -1.68
CA ASP A 77 13.32 3.51 -3.08
C ASP A 77 11.95 3.47 -3.77
N ALA A 78 10.95 2.83 -3.17
CA ALA A 78 9.63 2.71 -3.78
C ALA A 78 8.45 2.81 -2.80
N CYS A 79 7.28 3.22 -3.31
CA CYS A 79 6.11 3.56 -2.52
C CYS A 79 5.09 2.41 -2.52
N PRO A 80 4.88 1.71 -1.39
CA PRO A 80 3.92 0.62 -1.31
C PRO A 80 2.48 1.08 -1.51
N ILE A 81 2.20 2.38 -1.32
CA ILE A 81 0.88 2.97 -1.49
C ILE A 81 0.57 3.18 -2.97
N CYS A 82 1.52 3.78 -3.72
CA CYS A 82 1.34 3.95 -5.15
C CYS A 82 1.36 2.60 -5.87
N ASP A 83 2.18 1.65 -5.43
CA ASP A 83 2.16 0.27 -5.94
C ASP A 83 0.78 -0.38 -5.72
N ALA A 84 0.21 -0.26 -4.51
CA ALA A 84 -1.11 -0.80 -4.21
C ALA A 84 -2.25 -0.18 -5.04
N LEU A 85 -2.05 1.05 -5.53
CA LEU A 85 -2.96 1.77 -6.41
C LEU A 85 -2.62 1.62 -7.91
N GLU A 86 -1.62 0.81 -8.25
CA GLU A 86 -1.13 0.61 -9.63
C GLU A 86 -0.64 1.90 -10.30
N LEU A 87 0.00 2.77 -9.52
CA LEU A 87 0.56 4.05 -9.94
C LEU A 87 2.10 4.04 -9.90
N PRO A 88 2.78 5.00 -10.58
CA PRO A 88 4.23 5.12 -10.52
C PRO A 88 4.76 5.21 -9.07
N ALA A 89 5.51 4.18 -8.65
CA ALA A 89 5.91 4.00 -7.26
C ALA A 89 7.37 4.37 -6.98
N GLY A 90 8.11 4.98 -7.92
CA GLY A 90 9.55 5.31 -7.77
C GLY A 90 9.87 6.49 -6.84
N HIS A 91 9.32 6.47 -5.62
CA HIS A 91 9.55 7.46 -4.57
C HIS A 91 9.33 6.81 -3.20
N SER A 92 9.90 7.37 -2.12
CA SER A 92 9.64 6.87 -0.77
C SER A 92 8.25 7.28 -0.27
N PRO A 93 7.62 6.52 0.67
CA PRO A 93 6.28 6.82 1.19
C PRO A 93 6.12 8.25 1.71
N SER A 94 7.17 8.81 2.31
CA SER A 94 7.18 10.19 2.84
C SER A 94 6.94 11.27 1.78
N HIS A 95 7.17 10.95 0.50
CA HIS A 95 6.98 11.84 -0.64
C HIS A 95 5.80 11.40 -1.53
N CYS A 96 4.88 10.60 -0.99
CA CYS A 96 3.73 10.10 -1.74
C CYS A 96 2.85 11.26 -2.24
N PRO A 97 2.54 11.34 -3.55
CA PRO A 97 1.75 12.44 -4.13
C PRO A 97 0.24 12.24 -3.97
N GLN A 98 -0.21 11.13 -3.36
CA GLN A 98 -1.62 10.83 -3.23
C GLN A 98 -2.33 11.84 -2.30
N GLY A 99 -3.57 12.16 -2.65
CA GLY A 99 -4.38 13.11 -1.90
C GLY A 99 -4.52 12.72 -0.42
N GLY A 100 -4.30 13.69 0.47
CA GLY A 100 -4.34 13.48 1.91
C GLY A 100 -3.10 12.81 2.48
N LEU A 101 -2.05 12.53 1.70
CA LEU A 101 -0.75 12.03 2.19
C LEU A 101 0.38 13.06 2.05
N ASP A 102 0.06 14.33 1.80
CA ASP A 102 1.04 15.41 1.77
C ASP A 102 1.72 15.60 3.14
N PHE A 103 2.85 16.31 3.14
CA PHE A 103 3.66 16.51 4.35
C PHE A 103 2.87 17.06 5.53
N GLN A 104 1.97 18.02 5.31
CA GLN A 104 1.19 18.64 6.37
C GLN A 104 0.20 17.64 6.96
N SER A 105 -0.52 16.91 6.11
CA SER A 105 -1.43 15.86 6.54
C SER A 105 -0.70 14.75 7.34
N GLN A 106 0.53 14.36 6.94
CA GLN A 106 1.35 13.43 7.73
C GLN A 106 1.77 14.00 9.10
N VAL A 107 2.11 15.30 9.17
CA VAL A 107 2.42 15.98 10.44
C VAL A 107 1.21 15.97 11.36
N ASP A 108 0.03 16.29 10.83
CA ASP A 108 -1.20 16.36 11.62
C ASP A 108 -1.64 14.97 12.09
N PHE A 109 -1.53 13.96 11.23
CA PHE A 109 -1.77 12.57 11.59
C PHE A 109 -0.90 12.12 12.77
N ARG A 110 0.40 12.47 12.78
CA ARG A 110 1.33 12.11 13.88
C ARG A 110 1.02 12.83 15.18
N LYS A 111 0.57 14.08 15.13
CA LYS A 111 0.28 14.91 16.32
C LYS A 111 -1.06 14.58 16.96
N SER A 112 -2.02 14.09 16.18
CA SER A 112 -3.36 13.76 16.67
C SER A 112 -3.32 12.74 17.80
N ILE A 113 -3.97 13.06 18.93
CA ILE A 113 -4.13 12.15 20.08
C ILE A 113 -4.86 10.86 19.69
N HIS A 114 -5.69 10.91 18.64
CA HIS A 114 -6.41 9.75 18.13
C HIS A 114 -5.49 8.72 17.45
N ASN A 115 -4.27 9.13 17.07
CA ASN A 115 -3.31 8.31 16.35
C ASN A 115 -2.05 8.01 17.16
N GLN A 116 -1.98 8.40 18.43
CA GLN A 116 -0.84 8.11 19.30
C GLN A 116 -0.89 6.66 19.79
N TRP A 117 0.29 6.04 19.89
CA TRP A 117 0.45 4.73 20.50
C TRP A 117 0.37 4.84 22.02
N GLY A 118 -0.25 3.85 22.65
CA GLY A 118 -0.08 3.61 24.08
C GLY A 118 1.36 3.22 24.42
N TYR A 119 1.73 3.40 25.68
CA TYR A 119 3.07 3.05 26.17
C TYR A 119 3.39 1.57 25.89
N GLY A 120 4.55 1.32 25.28
CA GLY A 120 5.05 -0.03 25.00
C GLY A 120 4.40 -0.76 23.81
N GLN A 121 3.38 -0.18 23.15
CA GLN A 121 2.66 -0.85 22.06
C GLN A 121 3.44 -0.92 20.76
N ALA A 122 4.24 0.10 20.49
CA ALA A 122 5.08 0.21 19.31
C ALA A 122 6.46 0.75 19.70
N CYS A 123 7.46 0.45 18.90
CA CYS A 123 8.77 1.06 19.02
C CYS A 123 8.65 2.55 18.77
N PHE A 124 9.15 3.35 19.73
CA PHE A 124 9.12 4.81 19.65
C PHE A 124 9.81 5.35 18.38
N PHE A 125 10.83 4.66 17.88
CA PHE A 125 11.65 5.14 16.78
C PHE A 125 11.14 4.74 15.40
N CYS A 126 10.55 3.55 15.24
CA CYS A 126 10.16 3.03 13.93
C CYS A 126 8.65 2.73 13.79
N ASN A 127 7.86 2.93 14.85
CA ASN A 127 6.42 2.66 14.92
C ASN A 127 5.99 1.20 14.68
N LEU A 128 6.91 0.26 14.48
CA LEU A 128 6.61 -1.17 14.40
C LEU A 128 6.27 -1.74 15.78
N PRO A 129 5.51 -2.85 15.88
CA PRO A 129 5.42 -3.64 17.09
C PRO A 129 6.82 -4.02 17.60
N GLN A 130 7.00 -4.06 18.92
CA GLN A 130 8.32 -4.27 19.54
C GLN A 130 8.96 -5.58 19.09
N ASP A 131 8.20 -6.67 19.00
CA ASP A 131 8.71 -7.97 18.54
C ASP A 131 9.07 -7.99 17.05
N ILE A 132 8.44 -7.15 16.22
CA ILE A 132 8.86 -6.98 14.81
C ILE A 132 10.14 -6.16 14.77
N CYS A 133 10.20 -5.05 15.51
CA CYS A 133 11.41 -4.24 15.61
C CYS A 133 12.60 -5.06 16.13
N GLY A 134 12.37 -5.96 17.08
CA GLY A 134 13.40 -6.78 17.74
C GLY A 134 14.31 -5.98 18.68
N ARG A 135 14.03 -4.69 18.88
CA ARG A 135 14.80 -3.80 19.75
C ARG A 135 14.39 -4.00 21.19
N ARG A 136 15.36 -4.02 22.09
CA ARG A 136 15.07 -3.95 23.53
C ARG A 136 14.65 -2.53 23.92
N ASN A 137 13.75 -2.40 24.88
CA ASN A 137 13.19 -1.10 25.26
C ASN A 137 14.25 -0.12 25.84
N ASP A 138 15.35 -0.64 26.37
CA ASP A 138 16.45 0.10 27.02
C ASP A 138 17.52 0.65 26.07
N GLU A 139 17.57 0.18 24.82
CA GLU A 139 18.50 0.71 23.82
C GLU A 139 18.18 2.17 23.47
N LYS A 140 19.16 2.98 23.06
CA LYS A 140 18.91 4.40 22.69
C LYS A 140 18.75 4.63 21.19
N THR A 141 19.05 3.62 20.37
CA THR A 141 19.04 3.70 18.90
C THR A 141 18.13 2.61 18.32
N CYS A 142 17.68 2.78 17.08
CA CYS A 142 16.88 1.79 16.37
C CYS A 142 17.29 1.77 14.90
N ASP A 143 17.76 0.61 14.42
CA ASP A 143 18.23 0.45 13.05
C ASP A 143 17.12 0.65 12.01
N LEU A 144 15.86 0.43 12.42
CA LEU A 144 14.67 0.62 11.60
C LEU A 144 14.11 2.05 11.68
N SER A 145 14.76 2.97 12.39
CA SER A 145 14.32 4.38 12.50
C SER A 145 14.28 5.12 11.16
N LYS A 146 15.05 4.67 10.17
CA LYS A 146 14.98 5.18 8.80
C LYS A 146 13.62 4.95 8.13
N TYR A 147 12.85 3.94 8.59
CA TYR A 147 11.51 3.63 8.11
C TYR A 147 10.39 4.18 9.01
N LYS A 148 10.71 5.11 9.92
CA LYS A 148 9.79 5.57 10.97
C LYS A 148 8.43 6.02 10.46
N ASP A 149 8.39 6.61 9.27
CA ASP A 149 7.18 7.18 8.69
C ASP A 149 6.39 6.14 7.88
N THR A 150 7.04 5.09 7.36
CA THR A 150 6.40 4.08 6.49
C THR A 150 5.14 3.50 7.13
N VAL A 151 5.24 3.01 8.36
CA VAL A 151 4.13 2.38 9.07
C VAL A 151 2.96 3.36 9.26
N LYS A 152 3.25 4.60 9.69
CA LYS A 152 2.22 5.61 9.93
C LYS A 152 1.55 6.06 8.65
N ILE A 153 2.31 6.23 7.57
CA ILE A 153 1.77 6.63 6.26
C ILE A 153 0.91 5.50 5.67
N ILE A 154 1.29 4.23 5.81
CA ILE A 154 0.43 3.11 5.41
C ILE A 154 -0.88 3.13 6.20
N ILE A 155 -0.82 3.29 7.53
CA ILE A 155 -2.04 3.38 8.34
C ILE A 155 -2.92 4.54 7.87
N MET A 156 -2.32 5.72 7.68
CA MET A 156 -3.02 6.90 7.19
C MET A 156 -3.68 6.63 5.84
N PHE A 157 -2.98 6.00 4.90
CA PHE A 157 -3.53 5.56 3.63
C PHE A 157 -4.75 4.63 3.80
N LEU A 158 -4.68 3.65 4.70
CA LEU A 158 -5.80 2.74 4.98
C LEU A 158 -6.99 3.44 5.63
N THR A 159 -6.78 4.52 6.40
CA THR A 159 -7.90 5.34 6.91
C THR A 159 -8.60 6.13 5.80
N LEU A 160 -7.89 6.44 4.71
CA LEU A 160 -8.39 7.24 3.59
C LEU A 160 -8.98 6.38 2.46
N ASN A 161 -8.55 5.12 2.33
CA ASN A 161 -8.88 4.25 1.19
C ASN A 161 -9.53 2.94 1.65
N ARG A 162 -10.85 2.95 1.72
CA ARG A 162 -11.64 1.79 2.19
C ARG A 162 -11.40 0.51 1.37
N SER A 163 -11.33 0.60 0.05
CA SER A 163 -11.08 -0.57 -0.81
C SER A 163 -9.73 -1.23 -0.55
N GLN A 164 -8.73 -0.43 -0.19
CA GLN A 164 -7.37 -0.89 0.09
C GLN A 164 -7.27 -1.47 1.51
N LEU A 165 -8.02 -0.91 2.46
CA LEU A 165 -8.25 -1.53 3.77
C LEU A 165 -8.91 -2.90 3.62
N GLU A 166 -9.99 -3.01 2.85
CA GLU A 166 -10.71 -4.27 2.64
C GLU A 166 -9.80 -5.35 2.04
N GLN A 167 -9.01 -5.00 1.01
CA GLN A 167 -8.01 -5.91 0.43
C GLN A 167 -6.92 -6.31 1.43
N ALA A 168 -6.35 -5.37 2.18
CA ALA A 168 -5.33 -5.68 3.19
C ALA A 168 -5.86 -6.61 4.29
N VAL A 169 -7.13 -6.42 4.69
CA VAL A 169 -7.82 -7.30 5.65
C VAL A 169 -8.07 -8.68 5.05
N GLU A 170 -8.46 -8.78 3.78
CA GLU A 170 -8.64 -10.05 3.09
C GLU A 170 -7.35 -10.87 3.07
N TYR A 171 -6.23 -10.25 2.70
CA TYR A 171 -4.91 -10.91 2.76
C TYR A 171 -4.54 -11.33 4.18
N ALA A 172 -4.83 -10.50 5.19
CA ALA A 172 -4.50 -10.82 6.57
C ALA A 172 -5.33 -12.02 7.07
N ARG A 173 -6.57 -12.18 6.57
CA ARG A 173 -7.43 -13.32 6.88
C ARG A 173 -6.92 -14.65 6.32
N LEU A 174 -6.06 -14.64 5.32
CA LEU A 174 -5.39 -15.86 4.85
C LEU A 174 -4.46 -16.46 5.93
N ILE A 175 -3.98 -15.63 6.88
CA ILE A 175 -3.10 -16.05 7.98
C ILE A 175 -3.89 -16.11 9.31
N ASN A 176 -4.80 -15.17 9.53
CA ASN A 176 -5.64 -15.08 10.73
C ASN A 176 -7.12 -14.96 10.34
N PRO A 177 -7.84 -16.08 10.17
CA PRO A 177 -9.21 -16.08 9.63
C PRO A 177 -10.22 -15.22 10.40
N SER A 178 -10.01 -15.02 11.70
CA SER A 178 -10.88 -14.17 12.54
C SER A 178 -10.50 -12.69 12.52
N TYR A 179 -9.47 -12.29 11.78
CA TYR A 179 -8.99 -10.91 11.75
C TYR A 179 -10.06 -9.95 11.25
N ASN A 180 -10.35 -8.93 12.07
CA ASN A 180 -11.26 -7.86 11.74
C ASN A 180 -10.90 -6.61 12.55
N PRO A 181 -10.15 -5.65 11.98
CA PRO A 181 -9.79 -4.43 12.70
C PRO A 181 -10.94 -3.43 12.80
N GLY A 182 -12.11 -3.72 12.21
CA GLY A 182 -13.19 -2.76 12.07
C GLY A 182 -12.83 -1.59 11.14
N LEU A 183 -13.70 -0.59 11.10
CA LEU A 183 -13.47 0.63 10.32
C LEU A 183 -12.68 1.65 11.14
N PRO A 184 -11.92 2.54 10.46
CA PRO A 184 -11.33 3.69 11.15
C PRO A 184 -12.45 4.60 11.69
N HIS A 185 -12.15 5.38 12.73
CA HIS A 185 -13.14 6.33 13.28
C HIS A 185 -13.44 7.49 12.33
N GLY A 186 -12.53 7.76 11.40
CA GLY A 186 -12.69 8.75 10.36
C GLY A 186 -11.47 8.82 9.45
N PRO A 187 -11.51 9.68 8.41
CA PRO A 187 -10.33 9.99 7.61
C PRO A 187 -9.18 10.44 8.50
N SER A 188 -8.01 9.83 8.36
CA SER A 188 -6.83 10.14 9.19
C SER A 188 -7.02 9.89 10.70
N GLU A 189 -7.97 9.04 11.11
CA GLU A 189 -8.20 8.69 12.51
C GLU A 189 -8.25 7.17 12.74
N MET A 190 -7.26 6.65 13.48
CA MET A 190 -7.10 5.23 13.73
C MET A 190 -8.24 4.60 14.56
N GLY A 191 -8.73 5.29 15.58
CA GLY A 191 -9.68 4.69 16.53
C GLY A 191 -9.11 3.50 17.29
N ASP A 192 -9.87 2.40 17.35
CA ASP A 192 -9.48 1.18 18.07
C ASP A 192 -8.32 0.41 17.43
N TRP A 193 -7.90 0.76 16.21
CA TRP A 193 -6.76 0.16 15.49
C TRP A 193 -5.44 0.12 16.26
N ARG A 194 -5.29 0.98 17.28
CA ARG A 194 -4.11 1.03 18.17
C ARG A 194 -4.17 0.05 19.34
N GLN A 195 -5.31 -0.59 19.60
CA GLN A 195 -5.44 -1.53 20.71
C GLN A 195 -4.52 -2.73 20.52
N LEU A 196 -3.97 -3.23 21.63
CA LEU A 196 -3.11 -4.42 21.61
C LEU A 196 -3.96 -5.68 21.44
N GLU A 197 -3.45 -6.57 20.60
CA GLU A 197 -3.90 -7.93 20.42
C GLU A 197 -2.69 -8.88 20.42
N TYR A 198 -2.95 -10.19 20.43
CA TYR A 198 -1.92 -11.19 20.24
C TYR A 198 -2.09 -11.85 18.88
N PHE A 199 -1.05 -11.76 18.06
CA PHE A 199 -0.97 -12.41 16.77
C PHE A 199 0.28 -13.27 16.71
N LEU A 200 0.12 -14.54 16.30
CA LEU A 200 1.20 -15.55 16.29
C LEU A 200 1.99 -15.62 17.62
N GLY A 201 1.29 -15.46 18.75
CA GLY A 201 1.87 -15.52 20.08
C GLY A 201 2.73 -14.31 20.47
N ARG A 202 2.57 -13.17 19.79
CA ARG A 202 3.27 -11.91 20.07
C ARG A 202 2.31 -10.72 20.16
N PRO A 203 2.56 -9.75 21.06
CA PRO A 203 1.76 -8.54 21.14
C PRO A 203 1.96 -7.66 19.89
N THR A 204 0.86 -7.28 19.26
CA THR A 204 0.81 -6.34 18.14
C THR A 204 -0.36 -5.38 18.32
N TYR A 205 -0.33 -4.20 17.71
CA TYR A 205 -1.54 -3.37 17.63
C TYR A 205 -2.43 -3.86 16.47
N MET A 206 -3.74 -3.75 16.64
CA MET A 206 -4.74 -4.43 15.80
C MET A 206 -4.60 -4.17 14.29
N ILE A 207 -4.35 -2.92 13.87
CA ILE A 207 -4.22 -2.64 12.43
C ILE A 207 -2.92 -3.18 11.81
N PHE A 208 -1.97 -3.65 12.64
CA PHE A 208 -0.66 -4.06 12.14
C PHE A 208 -0.74 -5.21 11.14
N GLN A 209 -1.66 -6.16 11.32
CA GLN A 209 -1.78 -7.28 10.38
C GLN A 209 -2.12 -6.78 8.96
N ALA A 210 -3.02 -5.80 8.81
CA ALA A 210 -3.30 -5.16 7.52
C ALA A 210 -2.08 -4.37 6.98
N VAL A 211 -1.39 -3.60 7.83
CA VAL A 211 -0.17 -2.86 7.45
C VAL A 211 0.91 -3.82 6.93
N ALA A 212 1.11 -4.94 7.61
CA ALA A 212 2.05 -5.97 7.22
C ALA A 212 1.68 -6.59 5.87
N MET A 213 0.40 -6.80 5.59
CA MET A 213 -0.02 -7.33 4.29
C MET A 213 0.26 -6.38 3.14
N VAL A 214 0.10 -5.06 3.35
CA VAL A 214 0.53 -4.07 2.35
C VAL A 214 2.03 -4.22 2.05
N LEU A 215 2.87 -4.35 3.09
CA LEU A 215 4.32 -4.52 2.93
C LEU A 215 4.70 -5.87 2.29
N ILE A 216 4.02 -6.96 2.67
CA ILE A 216 4.31 -8.32 2.18
C ILE A 216 3.88 -8.46 0.71
N ARG A 217 2.72 -7.90 0.33
CA ARG A 217 2.29 -7.83 -1.07
C ARG A 217 3.27 -7.00 -1.89
N PHE A 218 3.68 -5.85 -1.38
CA PHE A 218 4.68 -4.98 -2.03
C PHE A 218 6.02 -5.70 -2.27
N ALA A 219 6.39 -6.64 -1.39
CA ALA A 219 7.57 -7.49 -1.56
C ALA A 219 7.36 -8.69 -2.51
N GLY A 220 6.18 -8.83 -3.14
CA GLY A 220 5.82 -9.96 -4.00
C GLY A 220 5.77 -11.30 -3.27
N LYS A 221 5.42 -11.29 -1.97
CA LYS A 221 5.36 -12.49 -1.12
C LYS A 221 3.95 -13.04 -0.90
N ILE A 222 2.94 -12.27 -1.29
CA ILE A 222 1.53 -12.64 -1.36
C ILE A 222 0.88 -11.82 -2.46
#